data_AF-A0ABD0P198-F1
#
_entry.id   AF-A0ABD0P198-F1
#
_cell.length_a   1.000
_cell.length_b   1.000
_cell.length_c   1.000
_cell.angle_alpha   90.00
_cell.angle_beta   90.00
_cell.angle_gamma   90.00
#
_symmetry.space_group_name_H-M   'P 1'
#
loop_
_entity.id
_entity.type
_entity.pdbx_description
1 polymer ?
#
loop_
_entity_poly.entity_id
_entity_poly.type
_entity_poly.pdbx_seq_one_letter_code
_entity_poly.pdbx_strand_id
1 'polypeptide(L)'
;GPPGDVIQPLPIQIPKKSKRSIDASKMLSETDTEAADATGTEFLTGNEGMEEIFGSLNSLRQEIESMRFPLGTQESPARTCQDLHLSQPDLKD
;
A
#
# COMPACT_ATOMS: atom_id res chain seq x y z
N GLY A 1 29.74 -10.00 -11.09
CA GLY A 1 29.74 -10.41 -9.67
C GLY A 1 29.27 -11.84 -9.56
N PRO A 2 29.50 -12.55 -8.44
CA PRO A 2 28.94 -13.87 -8.22
C PRO A 2 27.39 -13.80 -8.21
N PRO A 3 26.70 -14.87 -8.63
CA PRO A 3 25.25 -14.93 -8.59
C PRO A 3 24.73 -14.73 -7.16
N GLY A 4 23.66 -13.95 -7.00
CA GLY A 4 23.08 -13.66 -5.69
C GLY A 4 22.59 -14.93 -4.99
N ASP A 5 22.86 -15.03 -3.69
CA ASP A 5 22.43 -16.17 -2.88
C ASP A 5 20.91 -16.34 -2.93
N VAL A 6 20.48 -17.57 -3.23
CA VAL A 6 19.06 -17.94 -3.24
C VAL A 6 18.57 -17.94 -1.80
N ILE A 7 17.85 -16.90 -1.41
CA ILE A 7 17.15 -16.86 -0.11
C ILE A 7 16.05 -17.93 -0.18
N GLN A 8 16.26 -19.05 0.49
CA GLN A 8 15.20 -20.04 0.69
C GLN A 8 14.05 -19.35 1.44
N PRO A 9 12.80 -19.43 0.96
CA PRO A 9 11.67 -18.88 1.70
C PRO A 9 11.61 -19.56 3.07
N LEU A 10 11.57 -18.76 4.14
CA LEU A 10 11.46 -19.27 5.49
C LEU A 10 10.24 -20.21 5.59
N PRO A 11 10.34 -21.35 6.31
CA PRO A 11 9.22 -22.27 6.45
C PRO A 11 8.01 -21.53 7.02
N ILE A 12 6.92 -21.45 6.25
CA ILE A 12 5.66 -20.87 6.71
C ILE A 12 5.07 -21.83 7.74
N GLN A 13 5.29 -21.54 9.02
CA GLN A 13 4.60 -22.23 10.11
C GLN A 13 3.17 -21.72 10.15
N ILE A 14 2.26 -22.42 9.46
CA ILE A 14 0.83 -22.14 9.51
C ILE A 14 0.33 -22.61 10.89
N PRO A 15 -0.09 -21.72 11.80
CA PRO A 15 -0.71 -22.15 13.05
C PRO A 15 -2.00 -22.92 12.71
N LYS A 16 -2.12 -24.14 13.23
CA LYS A 16 -3.34 -24.94 13.10
C LYS A 16 -4.50 -24.12 13.67
N LYS A 17 -5.39 -23.65 12.79
CA LYS A 17 -6.52 -22.76 13.10
C LYS A 17 -7.30 -23.36 14.28
N SER A 18 -7.33 -22.66 15.42
CA SER A 18 -8.25 -22.96 16.51
C SER A 18 -9.66 -22.67 16.00
N LYS A 19 -10.48 -23.73 15.89
CA LYS A 19 -11.83 -23.68 15.34
C LYS A 19 -12.78 -23.06 16.37
N ARG A 20 -12.68 -21.75 16.59
CA ARG A 20 -13.74 -20.98 17.26
C ARG A 20 -14.62 -20.40 16.16
N SER A 21 -15.86 -20.87 16.07
CA SER A 21 -16.87 -20.30 15.19
C SER A 21 -17.12 -18.85 15.61
N ILE A 22 -16.81 -17.90 14.74
CA ILE A 22 -17.31 -16.53 14.87
C ILE A 22 -18.74 -16.54 14.33
N ASP A 23 -19.70 -16.18 15.19
CA ASP A 23 -21.05 -15.83 14.78
C ASP A 23 -21.00 -14.43 14.15
N ALA A 24 -21.14 -14.37 12.83
CA ALA A 24 -21.09 -13.14 12.05
C ALA A 24 -22.23 -12.16 12.40
N SER A 25 -23.23 -12.60 13.17
CA SER A 25 -24.38 -11.79 13.58
C SER A 25 -24.03 -10.74 14.64
N LYS A 26 -22.92 -10.90 15.38
CA LYS A 26 -22.50 -9.96 16.45
C LYS A 26 -21.62 -8.79 15.99
N MET A 27 -21.17 -8.78 14.73
CA MET A 27 -20.37 -7.66 14.20
C MET A 27 -21.23 -6.52 13.65
N LEU A 28 -22.56 -6.67 13.63
CA LEU A 28 -23.48 -5.71 13.02
C LEU A 28 -24.45 -5.03 14.01
N SER A 29 -24.36 -5.27 15.32
CA SER A 29 -25.42 -4.82 16.24
C SER A 29 -25.02 -3.81 17.32
N GLU A 30 -23.75 -3.38 17.46
CA GLU A 30 -23.37 -2.51 18.60
C GLU A 30 -22.34 -1.41 18.28
N THR A 31 -22.22 -0.95 17.02
CA THR A 31 -21.34 0.19 16.69
C THR A 31 -21.97 1.25 15.78
N ASP A 32 -23.12 0.98 15.16
CA ASP A 32 -23.77 1.91 14.21
C ASP A 32 -24.90 2.76 14.83
N THR A 33 -24.71 3.37 16.00
CA THR A 33 -25.72 4.34 16.49
C THR A 33 -25.18 5.59 17.16
N GLU A 34 -23.91 5.66 17.60
CA GLU A 34 -23.44 6.81 18.40
C GLU A 34 -22.17 7.51 17.86
N ALA A 35 -21.75 7.22 16.61
CA ALA A 35 -20.59 7.87 15.98
C ALA A 35 -20.91 8.54 14.63
N ALA A 36 -22.18 8.64 14.25
CA ALA A 36 -22.59 9.16 12.95
C ALA A 36 -22.79 10.69 12.89
N ASP A 37 -22.55 11.42 13.98
CA ASP A 37 -22.81 12.88 14.02
C ASP A 37 -21.56 13.75 13.77
N ALA A 38 -20.37 13.15 13.65
CA ALA A 38 -19.14 13.88 13.27
C ALA A 38 -18.73 13.69 11.80
N THR A 39 -19.09 12.57 11.18
CA THR A 39 -18.83 12.35 9.73
C THR A 39 -19.78 13.17 8.85
N GLY A 40 -20.97 13.50 9.36
CA GLY A 40 -21.95 14.33 8.66
C GLY A 40 -21.57 15.80 8.58
N THR A 41 -20.76 16.32 9.50
CA THR A 41 -20.34 17.73 9.51
C THR A 41 -19.14 18.01 8.58
N GLU A 42 -18.25 17.04 8.38
CA GLU A 42 -17.12 17.15 7.42
C GLU A 42 -17.60 17.20 5.96
N PHE A 43 -18.68 16.47 5.64
CA PHE A 43 -19.30 16.50 4.31
C PHE A 43 -19.93 17.87 3.97
N LEU A 44 -20.27 18.68 4.98
CA LEU A 44 -20.84 20.01 4.80
C LEU A 44 -19.78 21.09 4.50
N THR A 45 -18.49 20.78 4.68
CA THR A 45 -17.34 21.59 4.20
C THR A 45 -16.94 21.22 2.78
N GLY A 46 -17.88 20.67 1.99
CA GLY A 46 -17.75 19.75 0.84
C GLY A 46 -16.92 20.15 -0.38
N ASN A 47 -16.05 21.17 -0.29
CA ASN A 47 -15.01 21.44 -1.26
C ASN A 47 -13.59 21.25 -0.69
N GLU A 48 -13.36 21.64 0.58
CA GLU A 48 -12.02 21.63 1.19
C GLU A 48 -11.61 20.21 1.65
N GLY A 49 -12.50 19.46 2.31
CA GLY A 49 -12.22 18.07 2.69
C GLY A 49 -12.07 17.13 1.49
N MET A 50 -12.71 17.44 0.36
CA MET A 50 -12.57 16.65 -0.86
C MET A 50 -11.21 16.90 -1.55
N GLU A 51 -10.69 18.13 -1.50
CA GLU A 51 -9.37 18.48 -2.03
C GLU A 51 -8.25 17.72 -1.30
N GLU A 52 -8.32 17.58 0.02
CA GLU A 52 -7.36 16.81 0.81
C GLU A 52 -7.34 15.33 0.43
N ILE A 53 -8.53 14.74 0.17
CA ILE A 53 -8.64 13.35 -0.28
C ILE A 53 -7.98 13.19 -1.65
N PHE A 54 -8.28 14.06 -2.61
CA PHE A 54 -7.66 13.99 -3.94
C PHE A 54 -6.16 14.25 -3.90
N GLY A 55 -5.69 15.17 -3.06
CA GLY A 55 -4.28 15.40 -2.81
C GLY A 55 -3.59 14.15 -2.26
N SER A 56 -4.20 13.50 -1.27
CA SER A 56 -3.70 12.25 -0.68
C SER A 56 -3.64 11.11 -1.69
N LEU A 57 -4.69 10.93 -2.50
CA LEU A 57 -4.73 9.91 -3.55
C LEU A 57 -3.68 10.17 -4.64
N ASN A 58 -3.47 11.43 -5.02
CA ASN A 58 -2.46 11.80 -5.99
C ASN A 58 -1.04 11.56 -5.47
N SER A 59 -0.79 11.90 -4.20
CA SER A 59 0.48 11.64 -3.52
C SER A 59 0.80 10.14 -3.48
N LEU A 60 -0.18 9.32 -3.04
CA LEU A 60 -0.02 7.86 -2.99
C LEU A 60 0.23 7.26 -4.37
N ARG A 61 -0.48 7.75 -5.39
CA ARG A 61 -0.25 7.33 -6.77
C ARG A 61 1.19 7.59 -7.20
N GLN A 62 1.71 8.78 -6.92
CA GLN A 62 3.06 9.18 -7.31
C GLN A 62 4.13 8.38 -6.56
N GLU A 63 3.91 8.09 -5.28
CA GLU A 63 4.78 7.21 -4.49
C GLU A 63 4.83 5.78 -5.07
N ILE A 64 3.67 5.24 -5.47
CA ILE A 64 3.62 3.91 -6.10
C ILE A 64 4.31 3.92 -7.46
N GLU A 65 4.12 4.96 -8.27
CA GLU A 65 4.77 5.09 -9.57
C GLU A 65 6.31 5.18 -9.42
N SER A 66 6.81 5.90 -8.42
CA SER A 66 8.26 5.99 -8.15
C SER A 66 8.86 4.67 -7.67
N MET A 67 8.11 3.88 -6.89
CA MET A 67 8.51 2.52 -6.51
C MET A 67 8.52 1.56 -7.69
N ARG A 68 7.56 1.71 -8.62
CA ARG A 68 7.43 0.82 -9.80
C ARG A 68 8.48 1.10 -10.87
N PHE A 69 8.86 2.36 -11.04
CA PHE A 69 9.79 2.80 -12.08
C PHE A 69 10.92 3.64 -11.47
N PRO A 70 11.80 3.03 -10.67
CA PRO A 70 12.89 3.76 -10.04
C PRO A 70 13.80 4.39 -11.10
N LEU A 71 14.35 5.55 -10.78
CA LEU A 71 15.24 6.31 -11.69
C LEU A 71 16.68 5.79 -11.69
N GLY A 72 17.05 4.95 -10.72
CA GLY A 72 18.43 4.47 -10.57
C GLY A 72 19.38 5.49 -9.94
N THR A 73 18.84 6.51 -9.27
CA THR A 73 19.63 7.51 -8.52
C THR A 73 19.83 7.06 -7.07
N GLN A 74 20.64 7.79 -6.29
CA GLN A 74 20.82 7.52 -4.86
C GLN A 74 19.49 7.57 -4.08
N GLU A 75 18.62 8.52 -4.42
CA GLU A 75 17.32 8.72 -3.76
C GLU A 75 16.23 7.78 -4.29
N SER A 76 16.41 7.21 -5.49
CA SER A 76 15.48 6.26 -6.12
C SER A 76 16.27 5.07 -6.70
N PRO A 77 16.86 4.22 -5.85
CA PRO A 77 17.69 3.11 -6.30
C PRO A 77 16.84 2.00 -6.91
N ALA A 78 17.33 1.41 -8.00
CA ALA A 78 16.81 0.14 -8.47
C ALA A 78 17.41 -1.02 -7.65
N ARG A 79 16.72 -2.17 -7.65
CA ARG A 79 17.21 -3.38 -6.97
C ARG A 79 18.33 -4.06 -7.73
N THR A 80 18.24 -4.07 -9.06
CA THR A 80 19.27 -4.58 -9.97
C THR A 80 19.40 -3.68 -11.20
N CYS A 81 20.53 -3.76 -11.90
CA CYS A 81 20.68 -3.05 -13.19
C CYS A 81 19.68 -3.55 -14.24
N GLN A 82 19.26 -4.82 -14.17
CA GLN A 82 18.24 -5.36 -15.06
C GLN A 82 16.88 -4.72 -14.81
N ASP A 83 16.49 -4.52 -13.55
CA ASP A 83 15.23 -3.82 -13.21
C ASP A 83 15.25 -2.38 -13.74
N LEU A 84 16.39 -1.70 -13.60
CA LEU A 84 16.57 -0.33 -14.09
C LEU A 84 16.49 -0.25 -15.62
N HIS A 85 17.10 -1.21 -16.33
CA HIS A 85 17.01 -1.24 -17.79
C HIS A 85 15.59 -1.52 -18.29
N LEU A 86 14.80 -2.32 -17.57
CA LEU A 86 13.40 -2.57 -17.88
C LEU A 86 12.50 -1.37 -17.59
N SER A 87 12.81 -0.57 -16.56
CA SER A 87 12.05 0.64 -16.22
C SER A 87 12.49 1.89 -16.99
N GLN A 88 13.76 1.97 -17.40
CA GLN A 88 14.41 3.11 -18.04
C GLN A 88 15.25 2.64 -19.26
N PRO A 89 14.63 2.24 -20.38
CA PRO A 89 15.34 1.65 -21.52
C PRO A 89 16.29 2.61 -22.25
N ASP A 90 16.09 3.92 -22.10
CA ASP A 90 16.94 4.95 -22.71
C ASP A 90 18.17 5.29 -21.86
N LEU A 91 18.27 4.73 -20.64
CA LEU A 91 19.43 4.92 -19.77
C LEU A 91 20.63 4.18 -20.37
N LYS A 92 21.77 4.88 -20.46
CA LYS A 92 23.02 4.29 -20.93
C LYS A 92 23.69 3.48 -19.82
N ASP A 93 24.42 2.44 -20.23
CA ASP A 93 25.31 1.65 -19.37
C ASP A 93 26.49 2.47 -18.83
#